data_AF-A0A3N2FNZ0-F1
#
_entry.id   AF-A0A3N2FNZ0-F1
#
_cell.length_a   1.000
_cell.length_b   1.000
_cell.length_c   1.000
_cell.angle_alpha   90.00
_cell.angle_beta   90.00
_cell.angle_gamma   90.00
#
_symmetry.space_group_name_H-M   'P 1'
#
loop_
_entity.id
_entity.type
_entity.pdbx_description
1 polymer ?
#
loop_
_entity_poly.entity_id
_entity_poly.type
_entity_poly.pdbx_seq_one_letter_code
_entity_poly.pdbx_strand_id
1 'polypeptide(L)'
;MQNAGQGAGQVRTYDERDQQAVTFEDAVSMWSLAAREVLLETAADYHAVVTYPQLGDAVQESTGVRTTKSVFQWVDEVLGRVTAECAARDEPLLSALCVRADGSVGPGYARAVVAATGRRPTDPDEHAARERLRCHETFGAELPPGGGVAAMPTTTLRRATTRHTSRGSATTTSRSPSASGTSTTRPTPPPRPARAAARVPGSPATPVTAPAPKAAAEPAPAVCPTCFTQLPATGRCDNCD
;
A
#
# COMPACT_ATOMS: atom_id res chain seq x y z
N MET A 1 32.93 -34.82 -14.23
CA MET A 1 32.99 -33.39 -13.88
C MET A 1 32.82 -32.59 -15.15
N GLN A 2 31.59 -32.34 -15.61
CA GLN A 2 31.37 -31.58 -16.85
C GLN A 2 30.17 -30.63 -16.71
N ASN A 3 30.52 -29.34 -16.74
CA ASN A 3 29.79 -28.15 -17.19
C ASN A 3 28.42 -27.83 -16.61
N ALA A 4 28.45 -27.17 -15.45
CA ALA A 4 27.46 -26.17 -15.08
C ALA A 4 27.58 -24.95 -16.02
N GLY A 5 26.92 -25.01 -17.17
CA GLY A 5 26.72 -23.86 -18.04
C GLY A 5 25.86 -22.82 -17.32
N GLN A 6 26.51 -21.74 -16.88
CA GLN A 6 25.87 -20.54 -16.36
C GLN A 6 24.95 -19.95 -17.43
N GLY A 7 23.66 -20.23 -17.33
CA GLY A 7 22.61 -19.55 -18.09
C GLY A 7 22.47 -18.12 -17.57
N ALA A 8 23.10 -17.18 -18.28
CA ALA A 8 22.89 -15.75 -18.10
C ALA A 8 21.41 -15.39 -18.28
N GLY A 9 20.86 -14.60 -17.36
CA GLY A 9 19.70 -13.73 -17.61
C GLY A 9 18.30 -14.34 -17.67
N GLN A 10 18.09 -15.66 -17.50
CA GLN A 10 16.72 -16.18 -17.54
C GLN A 10 15.97 -15.81 -16.27
N VAL A 11 14.86 -15.07 -16.41
CA VAL A 11 13.92 -14.79 -15.32
C VAL A 11 13.40 -16.11 -14.77
N ARG A 12 13.69 -16.37 -13.49
CA ARG A 12 13.27 -17.61 -12.80
C ARG A 12 12.36 -17.23 -11.65
N THR A 13 11.24 -17.93 -11.56
CA THR A 13 10.38 -17.95 -10.37
C THR A 13 10.53 -19.33 -9.75
N TYR A 14 10.85 -19.39 -8.47
CA TYR A 14 11.27 -20.62 -7.80
C TYR A 14 10.92 -20.58 -6.32
N ASP A 15 10.79 -21.75 -5.70
CA ASP A 15 10.67 -21.89 -4.26
C ASP A 15 12.06 -21.91 -3.63
N GLU A 16 12.30 -21.05 -2.63
CA GLU A 16 13.61 -20.88 -2.00
C GLU A 16 14.03 -22.10 -1.16
N ARG A 17 13.06 -22.90 -0.67
CA ARG A 17 13.31 -23.99 0.28
C ARG A 17 13.95 -25.20 -0.39
N ASP A 18 13.51 -25.52 -1.60
CA ASP A 18 13.95 -26.68 -2.38
C ASP A 18 14.57 -26.29 -3.74
N GLN A 19 14.61 -24.99 -4.06
CA GLN A 19 15.12 -24.43 -5.32
C GLN A 19 14.35 -24.94 -6.55
N GLN A 20 13.12 -25.43 -6.36
CA GLN A 20 12.31 -25.94 -7.45
C GLN A 20 11.67 -24.81 -8.26
N ALA A 21 11.64 -24.97 -9.58
CA ALA A 21 10.98 -24.01 -10.46
C ALA A 21 9.46 -24.03 -10.20
N VAL A 22 8.89 -22.84 -10.00
CA VAL A 22 7.46 -22.62 -9.80
C VAL A 22 6.94 -21.88 -11.02
N THR A 23 5.77 -22.27 -11.53
CA THR A 23 5.17 -21.52 -12.64
C THR A 23 4.82 -20.12 -12.16
N PHE A 24 4.89 -19.15 -13.06
CA PHE A 24 4.57 -17.77 -12.67
C PHE A 24 3.12 -17.63 -12.19
N GLU A 25 2.19 -18.40 -12.77
CA GLU A 25 0.78 -18.42 -12.38
C GLU A 25 0.55 -18.95 -10.95
N ASP A 26 1.24 -20.05 -10.60
CA ASP A 26 1.21 -20.62 -9.25
C ASP A 26 1.83 -19.66 -8.24
N ALA A 27 2.92 -19.00 -8.62
CA ALA A 27 3.55 -17.96 -7.80
C ALA A 27 2.61 -16.78 -7.54
N VAL A 28 1.94 -16.26 -8.57
CA VAL A 28 0.94 -15.19 -8.40
C VAL A 28 -0.21 -15.66 -7.51
N SER A 29 -0.63 -16.93 -7.59
CA SER A 29 -1.68 -17.48 -6.71
C SER A 29 -1.26 -17.50 -5.26
N MET A 30 -0.04 -17.98 -4.98
CA MET A 30 0.54 -17.99 -3.63
C MET A 30 0.73 -16.57 -3.08
N TRP A 31 1.31 -15.67 -3.89
CA TRP A 31 1.52 -14.28 -3.50
C TRP A 31 0.19 -13.53 -3.29
N SER A 32 -0.89 -13.89 -3.98
CA SER A 32 -2.21 -13.27 -3.79
C SER A 32 -2.82 -13.59 -2.44
N LEU A 33 -2.73 -14.85 -2.00
CA LEU A 33 -3.19 -15.26 -0.68
C LEU A 33 -2.39 -14.52 0.42
N ALA A 34 -1.07 -14.50 0.30
CA ALA A 34 -0.20 -13.78 1.22
C ALA A 34 -0.42 -12.25 1.18
N ALA A 35 -0.64 -11.67 0.00
CA ALA A 35 -0.89 -10.24 -0.15
C ALA A 35 -2.15 -9.83 0.59
N ARG A 36 -3.21 -10.64 0.54
CA ARG A 36 -4.44 -10.35 1.27
C ARG A 36 -4.19 -10.27 2.78
N GLU A 37 -3.40 -11.18 3.34
CA GLU A 37 -3.04 -11.15 4.76
C GLU A 37 -2.29 -9.87 5.15
N VAL A 38 -1.26 -9.51 4.38
CA VAL A 38 -0.49 -8.26 4.60
C VAL A 38 -1.39 -7.01 4.51
N LEU A 39 -2.34 -7.00 3.57
CA LEU A 39 -3.25 -5.87 3.39
C LEU A 39 -4.30 -5.80 4.52
N LEU A 40 -4.75 -6.93 5.06
CA LEU A 40 -5.62 -6.96 6.24
C LEU A 40 -4.90 -6.43 7.48
N GLU A 41 -3.64 -6.82 7.69
CA GLU A 41 -2.81 -6.27 8.76
C GLU A 41 -2.65 -4.75 8.60
N THR A 42 -2.38 -4.30 7.37
CA THR A 42 -2.26 -2.86 7.06
C THR A 42 -3.58 -2.12 7.29
N ALA A 43 -4.72 -2.75 6.97
CA ALA A 43 -6.04 -2.14 7.18
C ALA A 43 -6.36 -1.88 8.65
N ALA A 44 -5.81 -2.68 9.57
CA ALA A 44 -6.04 -2.54 11.01
C ALA A 44 -5.36 -1.30 11.63
N ASP A 45 -4.47 -0.62 10.91
CA ASP A 45 -3.79 0.60 11.37
C ASP A 45 -4.30 1.81 10.58
N TYR A 46 -4.91 2.80 11.26
CA TYR A 46 -5.50 3.95 10.60
C TYR A 46 -4.47 4.75 9.79
N HIS A 47 -4.80 5.07 8.54
CA HIS A 47 -3.94 5.71 7.54
C HIS A 47 -2.70 4.90 7.11
N ALA A 48 -2.55 3.65 7.57
CA ALA A 48 -1.45 2.82 7.10
C ALA A 48 -1.66 2.41 5.64
N VAL A 49 -0.56 2.38 4.91
CA VAL A 49 -0.47 1.92 3.52
C VAL A 49 0.80 1.11 3.35
N VAL A 50 0.79 0.22 2.37
CA VAL A 50 1.97 -0.55 1.97
C VAL A 50 2.43 -0.09 0.59
N THR A 51 3.74 0.07 0.40
CA THR A 51 4.27 0.39 -0.93
C THR A 51 4.46 -0.87 -1.76
N TYR A 52 4.54 -0.71 -3.08
CA TYR A 52 4.80 -1.82 -4.01
C TYR A 52 6.02 -2.67 -3.59
N PRO A 53 7.21 -2.10 -3.30
CA PRO A 53 8.34 -2.89 -2.84
C PRO A 53 8.08 -3.60 -1.50
N GLN A 54 7.44 -2.93 -0.54
CA GLN A 54 7.15 -3.54 0.76
C GLN A 54 6.20 -4.73 0.64
N LEU A 55 5.15 -4.62 -0.16
CA LEU A 55 4.25 -5.74 -0.43
C LEU A 55 5.00 -6.85 -1.15
N GLY A 56 5.81 -6.49 -2.15
CA GLY A 56 6.62 -7.43 -2.93
C GLY A 56 7.59 -8.26 -2.09
N ASP A 57 8.26 -7.61 -1.15
CA ASP A 57 9.16 -8.27 -0.21
C ASP A 57 8.38 -9.16 0.77
N ALA A 58 7.31 -8.63 1.36
CA ALA A 58 6.52 -9.33 2.37
C ALA A 58 5.89 -10.62 1.84
N VAL A 59 5.31 -10.61 0.63
CA VAL A 59 4.66 -11.80 0.06
C VAL A 59 5.66 -12.84 -0.42
N GLN A 60 6.82 -12.42 -0.94
CA GLN A 60 7.87 -13.38 -1.29
C GLN A 60 8.50 -13.98 -0.04
N GLU A 61 8.66 -13.19 1.04
CA GLU A 61 9.18 -13.67 2.32
C GLU A 61 8.23 -14.65 3.01
N SER A 62 6.92 -14.34 3.04
CA SER A 62 5.95 -15.22 3.70
C SER A 62 5.69 -16.52 2.94
N THR A 63 5.73 -16.49 1.61
CA THR A 63 5.51 -17.68 0.76
C THR A 63 6.77 -18.51 0.54
N GLY A 64 7.96 -17.90 0.64
CA GLY A 64 9.23 -18.50 0.23
C GLY A 64 9.40 -18.59 -1.30
N VAL A 65 8.46 -18.08 -2.09
CA VAL A 65 8.53 -18.09 -3.56
C VAL A 65 9.19 -16.81 -4.04
N ARG A 66 10.34 -16.95 -4.68
CA ARG A 66 11.18 -15.84 -5.16
C ARG A 66 11.07 -15.66 -6.66
N THR A 67 11.22 -14.42 -7.11
CA THR A 67 11.37 -14.10 -8.51
C THR A 67 12.43 -13.04 -8.75
N THR A 68 13.03 -13.09 -9.94
CA THR A 68 13.97 -12.08 -10.44
C THR A 68 13.26 -10.96 -11.19
N LYS A 69 11.94 -11.07 -11.43
CA LYS A 69 11.11 -10.00 -11.99
C LYS A 69 11.00 -8.82 -11.04
N SER A 70 11.00 -7.62 -11.62
CA SER A 70 10.68 -6.40 -10.87
C SER A 70 9.25 -6.45 -10.35
N VAL A 71 9.02 -5.99 -9.12
CA VAL A 71 7.70 -5.99 -8.46
C VAL A 71 6.60 -5.33 -9.30
N PHE A 72 6.94 -4.26 -10.01
CA PHE A 72 6.01 -3.53 -10.90
C PHE A 72 5.45 -4.39 -12.03
N GLN A 73 6.13 -5.47 -12.41
CA GLN A 73 5.70 -6.35 -13.50
C GLN A 73 4.68 -7.41 -13.08
N TRP A 74 4.48 -7.63 -11.77
CA TRP A 74 3.66 -8.73 -11.28
C TRP A 74 2.69 -8.34 -10.15
N VAL A 75 2.97 -7.28 -9.40
CA VAL A 75 2.14 -6.86 -8.28
C VAL A 75 0.72 -6.48 -8.70
N ASP A 76 0.53 -5.92 -9.90
CA ASP A 76 -0.79 -5.57 -10.42
C ASP A 76 -1.67 -6.81 -10.70
N GLU A 77 -1.07 -7.96 -11.02
CA GLU A 77 -1.81 -9.23 -11.19
C GLU A 77 -2.25 -9.78 -9.83
N VAL A 78 -1.34 -9.75 -8.85
CA VAL A 78 -1.61 -10.11 -7.45
C VAL A 78 -2.73 -9.24 -6.87
N LEU A 79 -2.61 -7.91 -6.99
CA LEU A 79 -3.63 -6.97 -6.53
C LEU A 79 -4.97 -7.14 -7.26
N GLY A 80 -4.94 -7.53 -8.54
CA GLY A 80 -6.14 -7.87 -9.30
C GLY A 80 -6.89 -9.05 -8.70
N ARG A 81 -6.19 -10.13 -8.32
CA ARG A 81 -6.79 -11.30 -7.64
C ARG A 81 -7.35 -10.94 -6.28
N VAL A 82 -6.60 -10.20 -5.46
CA VAL A 82 -7.09 -9.73 -4.15
C VAL A 82 -8.35 -8.88 -4.31
N THR A 83 -8.41 -8.00 -5.32
CA THR A 83 -9.59 -7.18 -5.59
C THR A 83 -10.81 -8.03 -5.92
N ALA A 84 -10.64 -9.04 -6.79
CA ALA A 84 -11.72 -9.98 -7.13
C ALA A 84 -12.19 -10.78 -5.90
N GLU A 85 -11.25 -11.18 -5.04
CA GLU A 85 -11.54 -11.87 -3.79
C GLU A 85 -12.32 -11.01 -2.80
N CYS A 86 -11.98 -9.72 -2.68
CA CYS A 86 -12.72 -8.76 -1.83
C CYS A 86 -14.14 -8.56 -2.37
N ALA A 87 -14.27 -8.37 -3.69
CA ALA A 87 -15.57 -8.20 -4.34
C ALA A 87 -16.48 -9.42 -4.14
N ALA A 88 -15.93 -10.63 -4.21
CA ALA A 88 -16.68 -11.86 -3.96
C ALA A 88 -17.13 -12.04 -2.50
N ARG A 89 -16.53 -11.29 -1.56
CA ARG A 89 -16.88 -11.27 -0.13
C ARG A 89 -17.71 -10.07 0.29
N ASP A 90 -18.08 -9.20 -0.65
CA ASP A 90 -18.69 -7.90 -0.37
C ASP A 90 -17.84 -7.05 0.62
N GLU A 91 -16.52 -7.18 0.55
CA GLU A 91 -15.54 -6.45 1.36
C GLU A 91 -15.01 -5.21 0.61
N PRO A 92 -14.56 -4.16 1.32
CA PRO A 92 -13.87 -3.04 0.67
C PRO A 92 -12.58 -3.49 -0.02
N LEU A 93 -12.19 -2.79 -1.07
CA LEU A 93 -11.09 -3.20 -1.94
C LEU A 93 -9.73 -2.97 -1.26
N LEU A 94 -9.21 -4.04 -0.64
CA LEU A 94 -7.90 -4.04 0.04
C LEU A 94 -6.74 -3.59 -0.87
N SER A 95 -6.86 -3.76 -2.20
CA SER A 95 -5.86 -3.28 -3.16
C SER A 95 -5.65 -1.76 -3.13
N ALA A 96 -6.59 -0.98 -2.56
CA ALA A 96 -6.45 0.47 -2.37
C ALA A 96 -5.37 0.86 -1.34
N LEU A 97 -4.99 -0.07 -0.44
CA LEU A 97 -3.95 0.14 0.57
C LEU A 97 -2.54 -0.01 0.00
N CYS A 98 -2.39 -0.59 -1.20
CA CYS A 98 -1.11 -0.72 -1.87
C CYS A 98 -0.86 0.47 -2.81
N VAL A 99 0.22 1.21 -2.57
CA VAL A 99 0.53 2.45 -3.28
C VAL A 99 1.92 2.47 -3.88
N ARG A 100 2.13 3.33 -4.86
CA ARG A 100 3.44 3.70 -5.35
C ARG A 100 4.16 4.61 -4.34
N ALA A 101 5.44 4.87 -4.57
CA ALA A 101 6.25 5.70 -3.68
C ALA A 101 5.70 7.13 -3.51
N ASP A 102 5.02 7.66 -4.53
CA ASP A 102 4.37 8.97 -4.52
C ASP A 102 3.00 8.97 -3.80
N GLY A 103 2.57 7.83 -3.24
CA GLY A 103 1.30 7.68 -2.53
C GLY A 103 0.08 7.43 -3.42
N SER A 104 0.26 7.43 -4.74
CA SER A 104 -0.82 7.12 -5.69
C SER A 104 -1.03 5.61 -5.88
N VAL A 105 -2.21 5.22 -6.35
CA VAL A 105 -2.45 3.84 -6.79
C VAL A 105 -1.79 3.56 -8.13
N GLY A 106 -1.38 2.30 -8.36
CA GLY A 106 -0.77 1.92 -9.63
C GLY A 106 -1.78 1.75 -10.78
N PRO A 107 -1.27 1.60 -12.02
CA PRO A 107 -2.08 1.58 -13.23
C PRO A 107 -3.07 0.38 -13.27
N GLY A 108 -2.73 -0.74 -12.62
CA GLY A 108 -3.63 -1.89 -12.49
C GLY A 108 -4.89 -1.64 -11.66
N TYR A 109 -4.91 -0.62 -10.78
CA TYR A 109 -6.00 -0.41 -9.83
C TYR A 109 -7.34 -0.12 -10.52
N ALA A 110 -7.39 0.85 -11.44
CA ALA A 110 -8.64 1.20 -12.12
C ALA A 110 -9.21 0.02 -12.93
N ARG A 111 -8.33 -0.82 -13.51
CA ARG A 111 -8.74 -2.05 -14.21
C ARG A 111 -9.36 -3.06 -13.23
N ALA A 112 -8.75 -3.24 -12.07
CA ALA A 112 -9.26 -4.13 -11.03
C ALA A 112 -10.62 -3.66 -10.49
N VAL A 113 -10.81 -2.35 -10.26
CA VAL A 113 -12.10 -1.76 -9.84
C VAL A 113 -13.19 -2.01 -10.89
N VAL A 114 -12.88 -1.85 -12.19
CA VAL A 114 -13.82 -2.14 -13.27
C VAL A 114 -14.21 -3.61 -13.26
N ALA A 115 -13.25 -4.52 -13.12
CA ALA A 115 -13.51 -5.95 -13.08
C ALA A 115 -14.40 -6.34 -11.88
N ALA A 116 -14.20 -5.71 -10.72
CA ALA A 116 -14.95 -5.99 -9.50
C ALA A 116 -16.36 -5.37 -9.47
N THR A 117 -16.51 -4.13 -9.96
CA THR A 117 -17.72 -3.32 -9.73
C THR A 117 -18.49 -3.00 -11.01
N GLY A 118 -17.93 -3.33 -12.18
CA GLY A 118 -18.45 -2.93 -13.49
C GLY A 118 -18.34 -1.43 -13.79
N ARG A 119 -17.80 -0.62 -12.87
CA ARG A 119 -17.71 0.84 -13.02
C ARG A 119 -16.27 1.31 -13.00
N ARG A 120 -15.92 2.18 -13.94
CA ARG A 120 -14.62 2.84 -13.98
C ARG A 120 -14.61 4.03 -13.02
N PRO A 121 -13.66 4.13 -12.09
CA PRO A 121 -13.50 5.32 -11.28
C PRO A 121 -13.06 6.50 -12.16
N THR A 122 -13.69 7.66 -11.96
CA THR A 122 -13.31 8.91 -12.65
C THR A 122 -11.91 9.36 -12.24
N ASP A 123 -11.64 9.35 -10.93
CA ASP A 123 -10.33 9.56 -10.33
C ASP A 123 -9.94 8.30 -9.53
N PRO A 124 -8.93 7.54 -9.98
CA PRO A 124 -8.48 6.33 -9.28
C PRO A 124 -7.95 6.59 -7.87
N ASP A 125 -7.25 7.71 -7.65
CA ASP A 125 -6.62 8.04 -6.37
C ASP A 125 -7.66 8.51 -5.35
N GLU A 126 -8.63 9.31 -5.78
CA GLU A 126 -9.77 9.70 -4.93
C GLU A 126 -10.63 8.47 -4.58
N HIS A 127 -10.85 7.58 -5.55
CA HIS A 127 -11.54 6.31 -5.30
C HIS A 127 -10.79 5.46 -4.27
N ALA A 128 -9.47 5.33 -4.43
CA ALA A 128 -8.64 4.59 -3.50
C ALA A 128 -8.65 5.21 -2.10
N ALA A 129 -8.61 6.54 -1.97
CA ALA A 129 -8.70 7.20 -0.67
C ALA A 129 -9.99 6.85 0.09
N ARG A 130 -11.13 6.77 -0.61
CA ARG A 130 -12.41 6.35 -0.02
C ARG A 130 -12.41 4.86 0.36
N GLU A 131 -11.89 4.00 -0.51
CA GLU A 131 -11.78 2.57 -0.22
C GLU A 131 -10.83 2.27 0.94
N ARG A 132 -9.72 3.01 1.08
CA ARG A 132 -8.81 2.92 2.23
C ARG A 132 -9.53 3.24 3.54
N LEU A 133 -10.29 4.34 3.58
CA LEU A 133 -11.10 4.68 4.76
C LEU A 133 -12.06 3.53 5.11
N ARG A 134 -12.76 2.97 4.13
CA ARG A 134 -13.65 1.81 4.34
C ARG A 134 -12.92 0.57 4.83
N CYS A 135 -11.70 0.32 4.35
CA CYS A 135 -10.87 -0.78 4.86
C CYS A 135 -10.57 -0.58 6.34
N HIS A 136 -10.12 0.61 6.73
CA HIS A 136 -9.83 0.93 8.13
C HIS A 136 -11.07 0.82 9.03
N GLU A 137 -12.24 1.28 8.56
CA GLU A 137 -13.51 1.15 9.29
C GLU A 137 -13.96 -0.31 9.42
N THR A 138 -13.83 -1.09 8.35
CA THR A 138 -14.29 -2.49 8.31
C THR A 138 -13.37 -3.42 9.11
N PHE A 139 -12.06 -3.23 9.04
CA PHE A 139 -11.06 -4.13 9.61
C PHE A 139 -10.52 -3.67 10.97
N GLY A 140 -11.22 -2.75 11.63
CA GLY A 140 -11.06 -2.48 13.06
C GLY A 140 -9.94 -1.51 13.43
N ALA A 141 -9.57 -0.60 12.53
CA ALA A 141 -8.62 0.46 12.87
C ALA A 141 -9.20 1.43 13.91
N GLU A 142 -8.35 1.90 14.81
CA GLU A 142 -8.73 2.93 15.77
C GLU A 142 -8.86 4.29 15.08
N LEU A 143 -10.10 4.77 14.93
CA LEU A 143 -10.41 6.02 14.23
C LEU A 143 -10.46 7.22 15.19
N PRO A 144 -10.10 8.43 14.71
CA PRO A 144 -10.27 9.66 15.50
C PRO A 144 -11.72 9.92 15.94
N PRO A 145 -11.93 10.68 17.02
CA PRO A 145 -13.26 11.14 17.41
C PRO A 145 -13.92 11.93 16.27
N GLY A 146 -15.06 11.44 15.77
CA GLY A 146 -15.74 12.03 14.60
C GLY A 146 -15.60 11.22 13.31
N GLY A 147 -14.86 10.11 13.33
CA GLY A 147 -14.65 9.23 12.18
C GLY A 147 -13.36 9.55 11.43
N GLY A 148 -13.04 8.70 10.45
CA GLY A 148 -11.88 8.88 9.60
C GLY A 148 -12.16 9.77 8.39
N VAL A 149 -11.10 10.27 7.76
CA VAL A 149 -11.15 11.06 6.54
C VAL A 149 -10.42 10.31 5.43
N ALA A 150 -11.05 10.22 4.27
CA ALA A 150 -10.41 9.71 3.07
C ALA A 150 -9.27 10.66 2.66
N ALA A 151 -8.04 10.21 2.83
CA ALA A 151 -6.84 11.02 2.58
C ALA A 151 -5.91 10.33 1.58
N MET A 152 -5.14 11.17 0.88
CA MET A 152 -3.93 10.72 0.20
C MET A 152 -2.86 10.41 1.25
N PRO A 153 -2.19 9.26 1.17
CA PRO A 153 -1.10 8.97 2.08
C PRO A 153 0.02 9.96 1.83
N THR A 154 0.38 10.71 2.86
CA THR A 154 1.68 11.37 2.91
C THR A 154 2.65 10.29 3.36
N THR A 155 3.57 9.88 2.50
CA THR A 155 4.40 8.68 2.68
C THR A 155 5.39 8.82 3.85
N THR A 156 4.92 8.96 5.08
CA THR A 156 5.71 8.70 6.29
C THR A 156 5.61 7.21 6.57
N LEU A 157 6.48 6.46 5.91
CA LEU A 157 6.65 5.01 6.06
C LEU A 157 6.86 4.64 7.54
N ARG A 158 5.80 4.22 8.24
CA ARG A 158 5.98 3.27 9.34
C ARG A 158 6.00 1.89 8.72
N ARG A 159 7.20 1.29 8.68
CA ARG A 159 7.35 -0.14 8.38
C ARG A 159 6.41 -0.86 9.35
N ALA A 160 5.39 -1.55 8.83
CA ALA A 160 4.67 -2.54 9.60
C ALA A 160 5.75 -3.49 10.14
N THR A 161 6.06 -3.38 11.42
CA THR A 161 6.84 -4.42 12.08
C THR A 161 5.92 -5.61 12.07
N THR A 162 6.12 -6.52 11.14
CA THR A 162 5.57 -7.87 11.20
C THR A 162 6.00 -8.41 12.55
N ARG A 163 5.12 -8.28 13.55
CA ARG A 163 5.21 -9.08 14.75
C ARG A 163 4.85 -10.47 14.27
N HIS A 164 5.86 -11.20 13.80
CA HIS A 164 5.83 -12.65 13.85
C HIS A 164 5.61 -12.99 15.33
N THR A 165 4.36 -13.07 15.75
CA THR A 165 4.01 -13.83 16.93
C THR A 165 4.30 -15.26 16.54
N SER A 166 5.55 -15.67 16.77
CA SER A 166 5.90 -17.07 16.91
C SER A 166 4.87 -17.64 17.88
N ARG A 167 3.88 -18.38 17.37
CA ARG A 167 3.00 -19.22 18.17
C ARG A 167 3.89 -20.32 18.74
N GLY A 168 4.60 -19.97 19.81
CA GLY A 168 5.24 -20.91 20.70
C GLY A 168 4.14 -21.66 21.43
N SER A 169 3.95 -22.92 21.04
CA SER A 169 3.35 -23.92 21.92
C SER A 169 4.10 -23.93 23.24
N ALA A 170 3.46 -23.48 24.30
CA ALA A 170 3.90 -23.73 25.67
C ALA A 170 2.67 -23.88 26.58
N THR A 171 2.30 -25.15 26.72
CA THR A 171 1.75 -25.84 27.88
C THR A 171 1.40 -25.01 29.11
N THR A 172 0.12 -25.12 29.50
CA THR A 172 -0.45 -25.08 30.85
C THR A 172 0.56 -25.06 32.00
N THR A 173 0.50 -24.04 32.87
CA THR A 173 0.45 -24.23 34.33
C THR A 173 -0.19 -23.00 34.99
N SER A 174 -1.26 -23.29 35.73
CA SER A 174 -2.01 -22.39 36.60
C SER A 174 -1.17 -21.90 37.78
N ARG A 175 -1.32 -20.61 38.14
CA ARG A 175 -1.37 -20.18 39.55
C ARG A 175 -1.86 -18.73 39.69
N SER A 176 -3.06 -18.59 40.26
CA SER A 176 -3.51 -17.36 40.94
C SER A 176 -2.68 -17.12 42.22
N PRO A 177 -2.70 -15.89 42.75
CA PRO A 177 -3.64 -15.64 43.84
C PRO A 177 -4.35 -14.26 43.83
N SER A 178 -5.60 -14.28 44.33
CA SER A 178 -6.35 -13.20 45.02
C SER A 178 -5.52 -12.47 46.09
N ALA A 179 -5.83 -11.30 46.64
CA ALA A 179 -6.84 -10.23 46.52
C ALA A 179 -6.23 -9.03 47.32
N SER A 180 -6.59 -7.75 47.16
CA SER A 180 -7.72 -7.08 47.82
C SER A 180 -7.38 -5.58 47.95
N GLY A 181 -8.40 -4.72 47.83
CA GLY A 181 -8.42 -3.33 48.35
C GLY A 181 -7.70 -2.29 47.48
N THR A 182 -8.16 -1.05 47.30
CA THR A 182 -9.23 -0.30 47.97
C THR A 182 -9.60 0.88 47.05
N SER A 183 -10.87 1.24 47.05
CA SER A 183 -11.45 2.46 46.47
C SER A 183 -10.72 3.74 46.90
N THR A 184 -10.71 4.79 46.06
CA THR A 184 -11.22 6.15 46.40
C THR A 184 -10.78 7.24 45.38
N THR A 185 -11.81 7.95 44.89
CA THR A 185 -11.89 9.31 44.33
C THR A 185 -11.24 9.71 42.99
N ARG A 186 -12.16 9.92 42.04
CA ARG A 186 -12.18 10.87 40.92
C ARG A 186 -11.86 12.32 41.36
N PRO A 187 -11.01 13.06 40.62
CA PRO A 187 -11.02 14.53 40.61
C PRO A 187 -11.88 15.07 39.47
N THR A 188 -12.71 16.05 39.80
CA THR A 188 -13.61 16.84 38.95
C THR A 188 -12.82 17.89 38.13
N PRO A 189 -13.12 18.12 36.84
CA PRO A 189 -12.48 19.20 36.08
C PRO A 189 -13.09 20.58 36.38
N PRO A 190 -12.30 21.67 36.34
CA PRO A 190 -12.83 23.04 36.48
C PRO A 190 -13.49 23.56 35.18
N PRO A 191 -14.46 24.50 35.27
CA PRO A 191 -15.21 25.00 34.13
C PRO A 191 -14.45 26.05 33.30
N ARG A 192 -14.74 26.04 31.99
CA ARG A 192 -14.35 27.04 30.98
C ARG A 192 -14.93 28.43 31.30
N PRO A 193 -14.21 29.53 31.00
CA PRO A 193 -14.85 30.78 30.62
C PRO A 193 -15.01 30.89 29.09
N ALA A 194 -16.22 31.26 28.69
CA ALA A 194 -16.57 31.72 27.35
C ALA A 194 -16.15 33.19 27.17
N ARG A 195 -15.60 33.51 26.00
CA ARG A 195 -15.50 34.84 25.36
C ARG A 195 -14.78 34.61 24.03
N ALA A 196 -15.05 35.29 22.92
CA ALA A 196 -16.10 36.19 22.49
C ALA A 196 -15.96 36.23 20.96
N ALA A 197 -17.06 36.38 20.25
CA ALA A 197 -17.05 36.66 18.82
C ALA A 197 -16.24 37.93 18.52
N ALA A 198 -15.20 37.80 17.71
CA ALA A 198 -14.55 38.93 17.06
C ALA A 198 -14.65 38.72 15.54
N ARG A 199 -15.62 39.44 14.98
CA ARG A 199 -15.84 39.68 13.56
C ARG A 199 -14.71 40.59 13.08
N VAL A 200 -13.89 40.14 12.13
CA VAL A 200 -12.90 41.01 11.47
C VAL A 200 -13.40 41.32 10.04
N PRO A 201 -13.58 42.59 9.67
CA PRO A 201 -14.00 43.03 8.34
C PRO A 201 -12.87 42.93 7.32
N GLY A 202 -13.25 42.66 6.07
CA GLY A 202 -12.31 42.52 4.94
C GLY A 202 -11.69 43.83 4.46
N SER A 203 -10.55 43.70 3.79
CA SER A 203 -9.96 44.63 2.81
C SER A 203 -8.61 44.08 2.31
N PRO A 204 -8.08 44.54 1.16
CA PRO A 204 -8.69 44.60 -0.16
C PRO A 204 -7.86 43.78 -1.19
N ALA A 205 -8.41 43.61 -2.38
CA ALA A 205 -7.78 42.95 -3.52
C ALA A 205 -6.51 43.69 -3.98
N THR A 206 -5.41 42.96 -4.11
CA THR A 206 -4.19 43.40 -4.81
C THR A 206 -4.31 43.13 -6.31
N PRO A 207 -3.80 44.01 -7.18
CA PRO A 207 -3.93 43.89 -8.63
C PRO A 207 -3.09 42.72 -9.19
N VAL A 208 -3.73 41.96 -10.09
CA VAL A 208 -3.12 40.86 -10.83
C VAL A 208 -2.09 41.43 -11.79
N THR A 209 -0.81 41.14 -11.54
CA THR A 209 0.28 41.40 -12.48
C THR A 209 0.36 40.22 -13.45
N ALA A 210 0.30 40.50 -14.75
CA ALA A 210 0.42 39.49 -15.80
C ALA A 210 1.81 38.82 -15.78
N PRO A 211 1.91 37.48 -15.93
CA PRO A 211 3.19 36.81 -16.02
C PRO A 211 3.83 36.99 -17.41
N ALA A 212 5.13 37.33 -17.40
CA ALA A 212 6.01 37.46 -18.55
C ALA A 212 6.18 36.12 -19.33
N PRO A 213 6.58 36.16 -20.62
CA PRO A 213 6.70 34.97 -21.46
C PRO A 213 7.83 34.04 -20.99
N LYS A 214 7.51 32.74 -20.85
CA LYS A 214 8.47 31.69 -20.51
C LYS A 214 9.48 31.48 -21.64
N ALA A 215 10.76 31.59 -21.31
CA ALA A 215 11.87 31.12 -22.11
C ALA A 215 11.73 29.61 -22.39
N ALA A 216 12.20 29.20 -23.57
CA ALA A 216 12.12 27.84 -24.09
C ALA A 216 12.62 26.82 -23.06
N ALA A 217 11.73 25.93 -22.63
CA ALA A 217 12.07 24.77 -21.82
C ALA A 217 12.87 23.79 -22.67
N GLU A 218 14.00 23.34 -22.13
CA GLU A 218 14.75 22.21 -22.70
C GLU A 218 13.81 20.99 -22.81
N PRO A 219 13.84 20.24 -23.93
CA PRO A 219 12.94 19.10 -24.14
C PRO A 219 13.16 18.05 -23.05
N ALA A 220 12.05 17.60 -22.44
CA ALA A 220 12.09 16.54 -21.45
C ALA A 220 12.79 15.30 -22.02
N PRO A 221 13.67 14.64 -21.24
CA PRO A 221 14.45 13.53 -21.76
C PRO A 221 13.52 12.36 -22.13
N ALA A 222 13.73 11.80 -23.32
CA ALA A 222 12.95 10.66 -23.78
C ALA A 222 13.20 9.46 -22.86
N VAL A 223 12.14 8.71 -22.53
CA VAL A 223 12.19 7.55 -21.63
C VAL A 223 11.76 6.31 -22.39
N CYS A 224 12.45 5.19 -22.20
CA CYS A 224 12.11 3.92 -22.84
C CYS A 224 10.71 3.45 -22.40
N PRO A 225 9.79 3.11 -23.32
CA PRO A 225 8.44 2.66 -22.95
C PRO A 225 8.41 1.26 -22.31
N THR A 226 9.51 0.51 -22.38
CA THR A 226 9.60 -0.87 -21.89
C THR A 226 10.20 -0.96 -20.49
N CYS A 227 11.31 -0.25 -20.23
CA CYS A 227 12.02 -0.32 -18.94
C CYS A 227 12.10 1.02 -18.20
N PHE A 228 11.53 2.10 -18.75
CA PHE A 228 11.47 3.43 -18.14
C PHE A 228 12.82 4.08 -17.77
N THR A 229 13.92 3.59 -18.35
CA THR A 229 15.23 4.25 -18.29
C THR A 229 15.29 5.42 -19.25
N GLN A 230 16.03 6.48 -18.87
CA GLN A 230 16.29 7.63 -19.74
C GLN A 230 17.06 7.17 -20.99
N LEU A 231 16.51 7.46 -22.17
CA LEU A 231 17.10 7.09 -23.46
C LEU A 231 18.31 7.98 -23.77
N PRO A 232 19.40 7.40 -24.32
CA PRO A 232 20.43 8.20 -24.97
C PRO A 232 19.86 8.92 -26.20
N ALA A 233 20.60 9.91 -26.72
CA ALA A 233 20.18 10.70 -27.88
C ALA A 233 19.90 9.86 -29.15
N THR A 234 20.36 8.61 -29.19
CA THR A 234 20.11 7.65 -30.27
C THR A 234 18.68 7.10 -30.27
N GLY A 235 17.91 7.26 -29.19
CA GLY A 235 16.51 6.86 -29.11
C GLY A 235 16.27 5.34 -28.98
N ARG A 236 17.33 4.54 -28.78
CA ARG A 236 17.26 3.08 -28.60
C ARG A 236 17.74 2.70 -27.19
N CYS A 237 17.09 1.73 -26.56
CA CYS A 237 17.37 1.32 -25.18
C CYS A 237 18.40 0.18 -25.15
N ASP A 238 19.54 0.41 -24.50
CA ASP A 238 20.61 -0.60 -24.35
C ASP A 238 20.24 -1.76 -23.40
N ASN A 239 19.16 -1.63 -22.64
CA ASN A 239 18.72 -2.61 -21.64
C ASN A 239 17.52 -3.45 -22.08
N CYS A 240 16.98 -3.23 -23.29
CA CYS A 240 15.82 -3.96 -23.82
C CYS A 240 16.06 -4.55 -25.23
N ASP A 241 17.31 -4.55 -25.71
CA ASP A 241 17.69 -5.21 -26.97
C ASP A 241 17.69 -6.74 -26.82
#